data_AF-A0A380DRW3-F1
#
_entry.id   AF-A0A380DRW3-F1
#
_cell.length_a   1.000
_cell.length_b   1.000
_cell.length_c   1.000
_cell.angle_alpha   90.00
_cell.angle_beta   90.00
_cell.angle_gamma   90.00
#
_symmetry.space_group_name_H-M   'P 1'
#
loop_
_entity.id
_entity.type
_entity.pdbx_description
1 polymer ?
#
loop_
_entity_poly.entity_id
_entity_poly.type
_entity_poly.pdbx_seq_one_letter_code
_entity_poly.pdbx_strand_id
1 'polypeptide(L)'
;MPAALMFPSGNKFYDWIYSTDEEPHMGGRKVAHARGKVLGGSSSINGMIINVVIQWTMKAGQNQKVWKLGILRTVYRILKIRKTYGAAPYDKFRGHDGPIKLKRGPATNPLFQSFFDAGVEAGYHKTPDVNGFRQEGLDRSIVKYIVVAECQLQEHITSSMKRKNLTR
;
A
#
# COMPACT_ATOMS: atom_id res chain seq x y z
N MET A 1 -11.91 1.47 0.31
CA MET A 1 -11.37 2.56 -0.54
C MET A 1 -11.64 3.92 0.11
N PRO A 2 -10.72 4.89 0.08
CA PRO A 2 -10.97 6.26 0.54
C PRO A 2 -12.07 6.90 -0.29
N ALA A 3 -13.06 7.54 0.35
CA ALA A 3 -14.20 8.12 -0.37
C ALA A 3 -13.76 9.20 -1.38
N ALA A 4 -12.66 9.89 -1.08
CA ALA A 4 -12.14 10.95 -1.90
C ALA A 4 -11.23 10.50 -3.06
N LEU A 5 -10.98 9.20 -3.24
CA LEU A 5 -10.06 8.69 -4.27
C LEU A 5 -10.44 9.12 -5.69
N MET A 6 -11.74 9.22 -5.95
CA MET A 6 -12.25 9.54 -7.28
C MET A 6 -12.16 11.04 -7.61
N PHE A 7 -11.96 11.93 -6.63
CA PHE A 7 -11.82 13.37 -6.90
C PHE A 7 -10.51 13.73 -7.63
N PRO A 8 -9.33 13.19 -7.27
CA PRO A 8 -8.10 13.46 -8.00
C PRO A 8 -7.97 12.64 -9.29
N SER A 9 -8.52 11.41 -9.34
CA SER A 9 -8.44 10.56 -10.52
C SER A 9 -9.21 11.19 -11.70
N GLY A 10 -8.56 11.37 -12.85
CA GLY A 10 -9.16 12.03 -14.01
C GLY A 10 -9.20 13.56 -13.93
N ASN A 11 -8.69 14.18 -12.86
CA ASN A 11 -8.60 15.63 -12.73
C ASN A 11 -7.25 16.13 -13.22
N LYS A 12 -7.24 17.01 -14.23
CA LYS A 12 -6.00 17.50 -14.89
C LYS A 12 -5.01 18.22 -13.95
N PHE A 13 -5.48 18.67 -12.79
CA PHE A 13 -4.64 19.31 -11.77
C PHE A 13 -3.89 18.31 -10.89
N TYR A 14 -4.40 17.09 -10.77
CA TYR A 14 -3.87 16.09 -9.83
C TYR A 14 -3.46 14.78 -10.50
N ASP A 15 -3.88 14.56 -11.74
CA ASP A 15 -3.65 13.36 -12.54
C ASP A 15 -3.03 13.75 -13.89
N TRP A 16 -2.11 12.92 -14.38
CA TRP A 16 -1.60 12.98 -15.74
C TRP A 16 -2.61 12.52 -16.78
N ILE A 17 -3.63 11.75 -16.38
CA ILE A 17 -4.73 11.27 -17.22
C ILE A 17 -4.20 10.52 -18.45
N TYR A 18 -3.33 9.53 -18.21
CA TYR A 18 -2.86 8.69 -19.30
C TYR A 18 -3.98 7.78 -19.80
N SER A 19 -3.92 7.44 -21.08
CA SER A 19 -4.73 6.40 -21.69
C SER A 19 -3.80 5.47 -22.46
N THR A 20 -4.13 4.18 -22.47
CA THR A 20 -3.50 3.24 -23.42
C THR A 20 -3.98 3.56 -24.85
N ASP A 21 -3.24 3.03 -25.82
CA ASP A 21 -3.78 2.78 -27.15
C ASP A 21 -4.83 1.66 -27.10
N GLU A 22 -5.39 1.30 -28.25
CA GLU A 22 -6.39 0.24 -28.34
C GLU A 22 -5.77 -1.11 -27.96
N GLU A 23 -6.31 -1.71 -26.90
CA GLU A 23 -5.77 -2.94 -26.35
C GLU A 23 -6.29 -4.15 -27.16
N PRO A 24 -5.40 -4.88 -27.88
CA PRO A 24 -5.81 -5.90 -28.85
C PRO A 24 -6.54 -7.08 -28.21
N HIS A 25 -6.25 -7.35 -26.93
CA HIS A 25 -6.88 -8.44 -26.16
C HIS A 25 -8.06 -7.96 -25.31
N MET A 26 -8.49 -6.71 -25.46
CA MET A 26 -9.67 -6.15 -24.79
C MET A 26 -10.68 -5.56 -25.78
N GLY A 27 -10.75 -6.13 -26.99
CA GLY A 27 -11.69 -5.71 -28.03
C GLY A 27 -11.46 -4.27 -28.50
N GLY A 28 -10.20 -3.82 -28.55
CA GLY A 28 -9.84 -2.47 -28.97
C GLY A 28 -10.14 -1.38 -27.94
N ARG A 29 -10.48 -1.75 -26.70
CA ARG A 29 -10.72 -0.77 -25.63
C ARG A 29 -9.46 0.03 -25.32
N LYS A 30 -9.63 1.33 -25.08
CA LYS A 30 -8.63 2.18 -24.42
C LYS A 30 -8.87 2.18 -22.92
N VAL A 31 -7.80 2.10 -22.13
CA VAL A 31 -7.86 2.02 -20.67
C VAL A 31 -7.26 3.28 -20.06
N ALA A 32 -7.99 3.89 -19.13
CA ALA A 32 -7.51 5.04 -18.37
C ALA A 32 -6.50 4.61 -17.29
N HIS A 33 -5.39 5.34 -17.19
CA HIS A 33 -4.32 5.11 -16.23
C HIS A 33 -4.05 6.37 -15.41
N ALA A 34 -4.67 6.43 -14.22
CA ALA A 34 -4.45 7.52 -13.28
C ALA A 34 -3.02 7.50 -12.73
N ARG A 35 -2.32 8.63 -12.82
CA ARG A 35 -0.96 8.85 -12.29
C ARG A 35 -0.88 10.23 -11.66
N GLY A 36 -0.45 10.29 -10.41
CA GLY A 36 -0.42 11.56 -9.66
C GLY A 36 0.52 12.59 -10.28
N LYS A 37 -0.04 13.74 -10.65
CA LYS A 37 0.63 14.95 -11.15
C LYS A 37 0.73 15.99 -10.01
N VAL A 38 1.28 15.56 -8.89
CA VAL A 38 1.48 16.39 -7.71
C VAL A 38 2.78 16.01 -7.04
N LEU A 39 3.27 16.85 -6.14
CA LEU A 39 4.41 16.50 -5.31
C LEU A 39 4.07 15.25 -4.46
N GLY A 40 4.99 14.28 -4.46
CA GLY A 40 4.73 12.93 -3.95
C GLY A 40 4.03 11.96 -4.92
N GLY A 41 3.67 12.44 -6.11
CA GLY A 41 3.27 11.65 -7.26
C GLY A 41 2.01 10.82 -7.01
N SER A 42 2.02 9.59 -7.52
CA SER A 42 0.87 8.68 -7.40
C SER A 42 0.56 8.28 -5.95
N SER A 43 1.51 8.42 -5.02
CA SER A 43 1.24 8.15 -3.60
C SER A 43 0.25 9.13 -2.97
N SER A 44 0.13 10.34 -3.54
CA SER A 44 -0.83 11.37 -3.11
C SER A 44 -2.27 11.10 -3.53
N ILE A 45 -2.48 10.22 -4.52
CA ILE A 45 -3.79 9.99 -5.14
C ILE A 45 -4.19 8.51 -5.13
N ASN A 46 -3.53 7.67 -4.34
CA ASN A 46 -3.78 6.22 -4.32
C ASN A 46 -4.87 5.82 -3.31
N GLY A 47 -5.26 4.55 -3.34
CA GLY A 47 -6.27 3.99 -2.44
C GLY A 47 -5.83 3.81 -0.98
N MET A 48 -4.62 4.26 -0.61
CA MET A 48 -4.01 4.12 0.72
C MET A 48 -3.90 2.67 1.23
N ILE A 49 -3.97 1.68 0.33
CA ILE A 49 -3.80 0.27 0.68
C ILE A 49 -2.32 -0.07 0.66
N ILE A 50 -1.85 -0.72 1.73
CA ILE A 50 -0.49 -1.26 1.80
C ILE A 50 -0.57 -2.76 1.92
N ASN A 51 -0.03 -3.43 0.91
CA ASN A 51 0.23 -4.87 0.89
C ASN A 51 1.70 -5.09 0.47
N VAL A 52 2.43 -5.88 1.24
CA VAL A 52 3.83 -6.26 1.02
C VAL A 52 3.86 -7.74 0.77
N VAL A 53 4.33 -8.11 -0.42
CA VAL A 53 4.35 -9.49 -0.86
C VAL A 53 5.66 -10.14 -0.43
N ILE A 54 5.65 -10.84 0.70
CA ILE A 54 6.85 -11.47 1.28
C ILE A 54 7.25 -12.73 0.50
N GLN A 55 6.30 -13.48 -0.07
CA GLN A 55 6.58 -14.77 -0.71
C GLN A 55 7.29 -14.68 -2.06
N TRP A 56 7.08 -13.62 -2.84
CA TRP A 56 7.69 -13.49 -4.18
C TRP A 56 9.20 -13.31 -4.15
N THR A 57 9.73 -12.90 -2.99
CA THR A 57 11.18 -12.83 -2.72
C THR A 57 11.85 -14.22 -2.77
N MET A 58 11.09 -15.30 -2.49
CA MET A 58 11.61 -16.66 -2.40
C MET A 58 11.66 -17.38 -3.76
N LYS A 59 10.88 -16.95 -4.76
CA LYS A 59 10.79 -17.58 -6.10
C LYS A 59 11.83 -17.09 -7.13
N ALA A 60 12.67 -16.11 -6.80
CA ALA A 60 13.76 -15.73 -7.71
C ALA A 60 14.69 -16.94 -7.96
N GLY A 61 15.16 -17.14 -9.19
CA GLY A 61 16.04 -18.26 -9.55
C GLY A 61 17.35 -18.28 -8.75
N GLN A 62 18.03 -19.44 -8.69
CA GLN A 62 19.29 -19.62 -7.95
C GLN A 62 20.40 -18.64 -8.40
N ASN A 63 20.35 -18.15 -9.64
CA ASN A 63 21.33 -17.23 -10.23
C ASN A 63 21.10 -15.74 -9.91
N GLN A 64 20.11 -15.39 -9.10
CA GLN A 64 19.81 -14.00 -8.74
C GLN A 64 20.08 -13.71 -7.26
N LYS A 65 21.21 -14.18 -6.71
CA LYS A 65 21.56 -14.01 -5.28
C LYS A 65 21.57 -12.53 -4.82
N VAL A 66 22.09 -11.62 -5.66
CA VAL A 66 22.09 -10.17 -5.38
C VAL A 66 20.67 -9.61 -5.31
N TRP A 67 19.78 -10.05 -6.21
CA TRP A 67 18.37 -9.65 -6.19
C TRP A 67 17.63 -10.23 -4.99
N LYS A 68 17.89 -11.48 -4.59
CA LYS A 68 17.28 -12.07 -3.39
C LYS A 68 17.63 -11.29 -2.13
N LEU A 69 18.91 -10.99 -1.93
CA LEU A 69 19.39 -10.17 -0.81
C LEU A 69 18.84 -8.74 -0.87
N GLY A 70 18.83 -8.13 -2.06
CA GLY A 70 18.28 -6.79 -2.29
C GLY A 70 16.78 -6.71 -2.01
N ILE A 71 16.02 -7.71 -2.46
CA ILE A 71 14.57 -7.79 -2.25
C ILE A 71 14.27 -8.07 -0.77
N LEU A 72 14.97 -8.98 -0.11
CA LEU A 72 14.78 -9.25 1.32
C LEU A 72 15.12 -8.01 2.16
N ARG A 73 16.21 -7.31 1.82
CA ARG A 73 16.58 -6.03 2.45
C ARG A 73 15.54 -4.95 2.17
N THR A 74 14.95 -4.94 0.98
CA THR A 74 13.89 -4.00 0.60
C THR A 74 12.61 -4.29 1.36
N VAL A 75 12.17 -5.54 1.45
CA VAL A 75 11.02 -5.95 2.27
C VAL A 75 11.28 -5.60 3.74
N TYR A 76 12.43 -5.98 4.29
CA TYR A 76 12.79 -5.64 5.67
C TYR A 76 12.78 -4.12 5.92
N ARG A 77 13.37 -3.35 5.00
CA ARG A 77 13.37 -1.88 5.07
C ARG A 77 11.96 -1.30 4.95
N ILE A 78 11.14 -1.82 4.05
CA ILE A 78 9.73 -1.43 3.90
C ILE A 78 8.95 -1.71 5.18
N LEU A 79 9.16 -2.85 5.83
CA LEU A 79 8.50 -3.19 7.10
C LEU A 79 8.98 -2.26 8.24
N LYS A 80 10.28 -1.93 8.29
CA LYS A 80 10.89 -1.12 9.36
C LYS A 80 10.79 0.40 9.19
N ILE A 81 10.63 0.94 7.99
CA ILE A 81 10.44 2.39 7.74
C ILE A 81 9.04 2.89 8.15
N ARG A 82 8.24 2.03 8.78
CA ARG A 82 6.87 2.35 9.21
C ARG A 82 6.77 2.42 10.72
N LYS A 83 5.81 3.19 11.19
CA LYS A 83 5.24 3.16 12.54
C LYS A 83 3.82 2.65 12.44
N THR A 84 3.61 1.40 12.84
CA THR A 84 2.29 0.77 12.80
C THR A 84 1.61 0.92 14.16
N TYR A 85 0.58 1.77 14.22
CA TYR A 85 -0.23 1.93 15.41
C TYR A 85 -1.03 0.66 15.69
N GLY A 86 -0.99 0.19 16.94
CA GLY A 86 -1.65 -1.04 17.38
C GLY A 86 -0.90 -2.33 17.02
N ALA A 87 0.33 -2.25 16.54
CA ALA A 87 1.20 -3.42 16.43
C ALA A 87 1.68 -3.86 17.83
N ALA A 88 1.81 -5.17 18.04
CA ALA A 88 2.34 -5.72 19.29
C ALA A 88 3.81 -5.29 19.49
N PRO A 89 4.29 -5.07 20.74
CA PRO A 89 5.65 -4.55 20.98
C PRO A 89 6.80 -5.34 20.33
N TYR A 90 6.60 -6.62 20.05
CA TYR A 90 7.61 -7.53 19.46
C TYR A 90 7.16 -8.10 18.10
N ASP A 91 6.32 -7.37 17.36
CA ASP A 91 5.86 -7.78 16.04
C ASP A 91 7.04 -7.82 15.05
N LYS A 92 7.33 -9.02 14.53
CA LYS A 92 8.45 -9.25 13.60
C LYS A 92 8.19 -8.64 12.21
N PHE A 93 6.92 -8.41 11.87
CA PHE A 93 6.49 -7.96 10.55
C PHE A 93 6.16 -6.47 10.52
N ARG A 94 5.96 -5.82 11.67
CA ARG A 94 5.64 -4.39 11.75
C ARG A 94 6.79 -3.55 12.28
N GLY A 95 6.95 -2.36 11.72
CA GLY A 95 7.82 -1.32 12.25
C GLY A 95 7.09 -0.47 13.29
N HIS A 96 7.85 0.06 14.25
CA HIS A 96 7.34 0.88 15.36
C HIS A 96 7.84 2.34 15.31
N ASP A 97 8.97 2.60 14.65
CA ASP A 97 9.70 3.87 14.76
C ASP A 97 9.91 4.59 13.43
N GLY A 98 9.38 4.03 12.34
CA GLY A 98 9.58 4.57 11.02
C GLY A 98 8.72 5.81 10.71
N PRO A 99 9.15 6.67 9.78
CA PRO A 99 8.44 7.90 9.43
C PRO A 99 7.05 7.66 8.83
N ILE A 100 6.83 6.48 8.22
CA ILE A 100 5.56 6.16 7.57
C ILE A 100 4.51 5.70 8.59
N LYS A 101 3.48 6.51 8.85
CA LYS A 101 2.48 6.21 9.89
C LYS A 101 1.33 5.35 9.35
N LEU A 102 1.16 4.16 9.91
CA LEU A 102 0.11 3.21 9.53
C LEU A 102 -0.92 3.04 10.65
N LYS A 103 -2.19 3.24 10.34
CA LYS A 103 -3.30 2.98 11.24
C LYS A 103 -4.34 2.08 10.56
N ARG A 104 -4.92 1.15 11.31
CA ARG A 104 -6.06 0.35 10.84
C ARG A 104 -7.34 1.20 10.91
N GLY A 105 -8.15 1.12 9.88
CA GLY A 105 -9.48 1.71 9.83
C GLY A 105 -10.38 0.99 10.82
N PRO A 106 -11.37 1.69 11.38
CA PRO A 106 -12.17 1.16 12.50
C PRO A 106 -13.09 0.00 12.10
N ALA A 107 -13.40 -0.16 10.81
CA ALA A 107 -14.21 -1.27 10.27
C ALA A 107 -15.55 -1.52 10.99
N THR A 108 -16.18 -0.47 11.51
CA THR A 108 -17.35 -0.57 12.40
C THR A 108 -18.67 -0.85 11.69
N ASN A 109 -18.71 -0.72 10.35
CA ASN A 109 -19.94 -0.98 9.60
C ASN A 109 -20.26 -2.50 9.62
N PRO A 110 -21.50 -2.91 9.97
CA PRO A 110 -21.92 -4.32 10.01
C PRO A 110 -21.61 -5.10 8.73
N LEU A 111 -21.65 -4.43 7.56
CA LEU A 111 -21.34 -5.05 6.27
C LEU A 111 -19.94 -5.64 6.20
N PHE A 112 -18.97 -5.07 6.93
CA PHE A 112 -17.63 -5.66 7.01
C PHE A 112 -17.68 -7.01 7.72
N GLN A 113 -18.42 -7.10 8.83
CA GLN A 113 -18.54 -8.34 9.58
C GLN A 113 -19.23 -9.41 8.74
N SER A 114 -20.34 -9.08 8.07
CA SER A 114 -21.03 -9.99 7.15
C SER A 114 -20.13 -10.48 6.02
N PHE A 115 -19.32 -9.60 5.42
CA PHE A 115 -18.35 -9.99 4.39
C PHE A 115 -17.30 -10.98 4.91
N PHE A 116 -16.79 -10.76 6.14
CA PHE A 116 -15.81 -11.66 6.75
C PHE A 116 -16.38 -13.02 7.11
N ASP A 117 -17.65 -13.08 7.50
CA ASP A 117 -18.30 -14.33 7.88
C ASP A 117 -18.66 -15.15 6.63
N ALA A 118 -19.22 -14.51 5.59
CA ALA A 118 -19.47 -15.15 4.30
C ALA A 118 -18.18 -15.72 3.67
N GLY A 119 -17.06 -15.03 3.81
CA GLY A 119 -15.78 -15.53 3.31
C GLY A 119 -15.29 -16.77 4.08
N VAL A 120 -15.58 -16.89 5.38
CA VAL A 120 -15.29 -18.11 6.15
C VAL A 120 -16.22 -19.25 5.73
N GLU A 121 -17.50 -18.96 5.53
CA GLU A 121 -18.48 -19.94 5.03
C GLU A 121 -18.10 -20.47 3.64
N ALA A 122 -17.51 -19.63 2.79
CA ALA A 122 -16.96 -20.01 1.50
C ALA A 122 -15.65 -20.81 1.58
N GLY A 123 -15.15 -21.10 2.78
CA GLY A 123 -13.94 -21.91 3.02
C GLY A 123 -12.64 -21.12 3.11
N TYR A 124 -12.67 -19.78 3.09
CA TYR A 124 -11.45 -18.97 3.25
C TYR A 124 -11.10 -18.76 4.73
N HIS A 125 -9.81 -18.83 5.04
CA HIS A 125 -9.34 -18.58 6.39
C HIS A 125 -9.25 -17.08 6.72
N LYS A 126 -9.58 -16.71 7.96
CA LYS A 126 -9.22 -15.39 8.51
C LYS A 126 -7.70 -15.33 8.74
N THR A 127 -7.10 -14.15 8.55
CA THR A 127 -5.70 -13.88 8.89
C THR A 127 -5.61 -12.60 9.74
N PRO A 128 -4.81 -12.58 10.82
CA PRO A 128 -4.72 -11.40 11.69
C PRO A 128 -3.93 -10.24 11.06
N ASP A 129 -3.12 -10.55 10.03
CA ASP A 129 -2.31 -9.59 9.30
C ASP A 129 -1.90 -10.13 7.91
N VAL A 130 -2.42 -9.55 6.82
CA VAL A 130 -2.02 -9.89 5.43
C VAL A 130 -0.58 -9.51 5.09
N ASN A 131 0.03 -8.61 5.85
CA ASN A 131 1.45 -8.28 5.76
C ASN A 131 2.30 -9.05 6.79
N GLY A 132 1.68 -9.96 7.55
CA GLY A 132 2.33 -10.80 8.55
C GLY A 132 2.83 -12.13 7.98
N PHE A 133 2.81 -13.16 8.82
CA PHE A 133 3.30 -14.50 8.46
C PHE A 133 2.59 -15.10 7.24
N ARG A 134 1.27 -14.91 7.12
CA ARG A 134 0.46 -15.47 6.02
C ARG A 134 -0.35 -14.38 5.34
N GLN A 135 0.00 -14.13 4.08
CA GLN A 135 -0.70 -13.15 3.23
C GLN A 135 -2.08 -13.63 2.79
N GLU A 136 -2.23 -14.93 2.54
CA GLU A 136 -3.52 -15.50 2.16
C GLU A 136 -4.50 -15.50 3.34
N GLY A 137 -5.71 -15.01 3.06
CA GLY A 137 -6.82 -15.00 3.99
C GLY A 137 -7.51 -13.65 4.10
N LEU A 138 -8.54 -13.63 4.93
CA LEU A 138 -9.38 -12.47 5.19
C LEU A 138 -8.90 -11.74 6.43
N ASP A 139 -8.40 -10.52 6.25
CA ASP A 139 -7.92 -9.70 7.35
C ASP A 139 -8.89 -8.55 7.61
N ARG A 140 -9.34 -8.43 8.86
CA ARG A 140 -10.13 -7.28 9.33
C ARG A 140 -9.41 -5.95 9.07
N SER A 141 -8.09 -5.96 8.98
CA SER A 141 -7.25 -4.81 8.66
C SER A 141 -7.26 -4.39 7.17
N ILE A 142 -7.81 -5.23 6.27
CA ILE A 142 -8.07 -4.84 4.86
C ILE A 142 -9.11 -3.71 4.79
N VAL A 143 -9.87 -3.48 5.87
CA VAL A 143 -10.72 -2.29 6.00
C VAL A 143 -9.86 -1.08 6.32
N LYS A 144 -9.20 -0.59 5.26
CA LYS A 144 -8.27 0.54 5.22
C LYS A 144 -7.16 0.36 6.25
N TYR A 145 -5.93 0.11 5.80
CA TYR A 145 -4.91 0.95 6.42
C TYR A 145 -5.32 2.36 6.02
N ILE A 146 -5.89 3.12 6.97
CA ILE A 146 -5.65 4.54 6.94
C ILE A 146 -4.16 4.58 7.25
N VAL A 147 -3.32 4.43 6.21
CA VAL A 147 -2.20 5.33 6.16
C VAL A 147 -2.89 6.66 6.46
N VAL A 148 -2.58 7.27 7.60
CA VAL A 148 -2.72 8.71 7.62
C VAL A 148 -1.73 9.08 6.54
N ALA A 149 -2.18 9.08 5.29
CA ALA A 149 -1.35 9.27 4.11
C ALA A 149 -1.09 10.75 4.09
N GLU A 150 -0.31 11.17 5.09
CA GLU A 150 0.87 11.92 4.80
C GLU A 150 1.50 11.21 3.60
N CYS A 151 1.23 11.76 2.42
CA CYS A 151 1.88 11.38 1.19
C CYS A 151 3.39 11.21 1.45
N GLN A 152 4.09 10.36 0.69
CA GLN A 152 5.56 10.24 0.81
C GLN A 152 6.27 11.61 0.82
N LEU A 153 5.68 12.61 0.17
CA LEU A 153 6.03 14.03 0.30
C LEU A 153 6.08 14.51 1.75
N GLN A 154 4.98 14.39 2.50
CA GLN A 154 4.87 14.91 3.85
C GLN A 154 5.87 14.24 4.80
N GLU A 155 6.11 12.94 4.61
CA GLU A 155 6.99 12.18 5.50
C GLU A 155 8.48 12.34 5.16
N HIS A 156 8.84 12.45 3.88
CA HIS A 156 10.24 12.56 3.46
C HIS A 156 10.71 13.98 3.12
N ILE A 157 9.89 14.74 2.40
CA ILE A 157 10.26 16.07 1.92
C ILE A 157 9.92 17.13 2.96
N THR A 158 8.68 17.17 3.49
CA THR A 158 8.29 18.20 4.48
C THR A 158 9.16 18.14 5.74
N SER A 159 9.46 16.94 6.24
CA SER A 159 10.38 16.74 7.38
C SER A 159 11.82 17.17 7.07
N SER A 160 12.23 17.10 5.80
CA SER A 160 13.58 17.44 5.32
C SER A 160 13.70 18.87 4.78
N MET A 161 12.61 19.63 4.65
CA MET A 161 12.62 21.01 4.13
C MET A 161 13.41 22.01 4.99
N LYS A 162 13.82 21.62 6.20
CA LYS A 162 14.73 22.38 7.05
C LYS A 162 16.21 22.24 6.64
N ARG A 163 16.55 21.28 5.78
CA ARG A 163 17.92 21.02 5.37
C ARG A 163 18.38 22.06 4.36
N LYS A 164 19.50 22.72 4.63
CA LYS A 164 20.08 23.77 3.76
C LYS A 164 20.52 23.26 2.38
N ASN A 165 20.76 21.96 2.24
CA ASN A 165 21.16 21.31 0.99
C ASN A 165 19.97 20.74 0.19
N LEU A 166 18.73 21.04 0.56
CA LEU A 166 17.54 20.68 -0.19
C LEU A 166 16.96 21.92 -0.86
N THR A 167 17.02 21.96 -2.19
CA THR A 167 16.45 23.05 -2.98
C THR A 167 14.92 22.94 -3.03
N ARG A 168 14.24 24.09 -2.94
CA ARG A 168 12.79 24.21 -3.05
C ARG A 168 12.37 24.45 -4.48
#